data_AF-A0AAN7UPA2-F1
#
_entry.id   AF-A0AAN7UPA2-F1
#
_cell.length_a   1.000
_cell.length_b   1.000
_cell.length_c   1.000
_cell.angle_alpha   90.00
_cell.angle_beta   90.00
_cell.angle_gamma   90.00
#
_symmetry.space_group_name_H-M   'P 1'
#
loop_
_entity.id
_entity.type
_entity.pdbx_description
1 polymer ?
#
loop_
_entity_poly.entity_id
_entity_poly.type
_entity_poly.pdbx_seq_one_letter_code
_entity_poly.pdbx_strand_id
1 'polypeptide(L)'
;MNAHALLTAQGWRGAGHSLHPTSDSNGLTHHILIKRNQDGAGLGSKKDHKQEAWWLNAFDQALKGIDMKSGTMKQTLKGGALEKITARNVATKYTGARGLYTSFVRGGIMEGSVNDPAASLPTPPDSGAGTPLPTEPDSKIKKDGKREETKEERKARREAKRLKKAEKEALREAQRRAAEKVEKKKAKKAERQAAKEKLKAGETKEERRARRDARRKRKEEKRRMSAVK
;
A
#
# COMPACT_ATOMS: atom_id res chain seq x y z
N MET A 1 -32.23 28.74 22.72
CA MET A 1 -33.24 28.26 21.75
C MET A 1 -33.22 26.73 21.75
N ASN A 2 -34.39 26.08 21.79
CA ASN A 2 -34.46 24.62 21.75
C ASN A 2 -34.62 24.15 20.29
N ALA A 3 -33.49 23.97 19.59
CA ALA A 3 -33.47 23.64 18.16
C ALA A 3 -34.14 22.29 17.86
N HIS A 4 -34.05 21.33 18.77
CA HIS A 4 -34.69 20.03 18.63
C HIS A 4 -36.21 20.18 18.54
N ALA A 5 -36.81 20.94 19.47
CA ALA A 5 -38.26 21.18 19.50
C ALA A 5 -38.78 21.86 18.23
N LEU A 6 -38.02 22.83 17.69
CA LEU A 6 -38.37 23.52 16.45
C LEU A 6 -38.31 22.58 15.24
N LEU A 7 -37.26 21.76 15.13
CA LEU A 7 -37.13 20.81 14.04
C LEU A 7 -38.21 19.73 14.10
N THR A 8 -38.54 19.23 15.30
CA THR A 8 -39.64 18.27 15.46
C THR A 8 -40.99 18.90 15.13
N ALA A 9 -41.22 20.17 15.48
CA ALA A 9 -42.43 20.88 15.10
C ALA A 9 -42.54 21.08 13.57
N GLN A 10 -41.41 21.14 12.87
CA GLN A 10 -41.32 21.20 11.40
C GLN A 10 -41.40 19.82 10.72
N GLY A 11 -41.68 18.75 11.48
CA GLY A 11 -41.85 17.41 10.93
C GLY A 11 -40.56 16.58 10.85
N TRP A 12 -39.46 17.02 11.47
CA TRP A 12 -38.29 16.17 11.63
C TRP A 12 -38.58 15.03 12.61
N ARG A 13 -38.19 13.81 12.23
CA ARG A 13 -38.49 12.57 12.97
C ARG A 13 -37.66 12.39 14.24
N GLY A 14 -36.71 13.29 14.50
CA GLY A 14 -35.87 13.29 15.70
C GLY A 14 -34.50 12.63 15.49
N ALA A 15 -33.73 12.53 16.58
CA ALA A 15 -32.36 12.02 16.56
C ALA A 15 -32.26 10.62 15.92
N GLY A 16 -31.21 10.42 15.11
CA GLY A 16 -30.98 9.17 14.36
C GLY A 16 -31.60 9.15 12.95
N HIS A 17 -32.49 10.10 12.64
CA HIS A 17 -33.05 10.28 11.31
C HIS A 17 -32.36 11.44 10.60
N SER A 18 -32.24 11.32 9.28
CA SER A 18 -31.74 12.44 8.49
C SER A 18 -32.77 13.59 8.46
N LEU A 19 -32.37 14.78 8.03
CA LEU A 19 -33.30 15.90 7.81
C LEU A 19 -34.22 15.70 6.59
N HIS A 20 -34.08 14.58 5.87
CA HIS A 20 -34.91 14.28 4.72
C HIS A 20 -36.31 13.83 5.18
N PRO A 21 -37.39 14.30 4.52
CA PRO A 21 -38.75 14.10 5.01
C PRO A 21 -39.22 12.64 5.02
N THR A 22 -38.72 11.82 4.08
CA THR A 22 -39.30 10.48 3.81
C THR A 22 -38.31 9.33 3.84
N SER A 23 -37.00 9.60 3.87
CA SER A 23 -35.99 8.54 3.73
C SER A 23 -34.67 8.92 4.36
N ASP A 24 -34.12 8.03 5.17
CA ASP A 24 -32.82 8.21 5.81
C ASP A 24 -31.63 7.87 4.90
N SER A 25 -31.88 7.35 3.69
CA SER A 25 -30.82 7.01 2.73
C SER A 25 -30.16 8.22 2.07
N ASN A 26 -30.88 9.33 2.00
CA ASN A 26 -30.51 10.48 1.18
C ASN A 26 -29.79 11.58 1.96
N GLY A 27 -29.67 11.43 3.28
CA GLY A 27 -29.10 12.46 4.16
C GLY A 27 -28.21 11.89 5.25
N LEU A 28 -27.45 12.77 5.88
CA LEU A 28 -26.61 12.43 7.02
C LEU A 28 -27.46 12.32 8.28
N THR A 29 -27.41 11.18 8.95
CA THR A 29 -28.03 10.98 10.27
C THR A 29 -27.14 11.50 11.40
N HIS A 30 -25.83 11.55 11.16
CA HIS A 30 -24.82 11.99 12.11
C HIS A 30 -23.95 13.10 11.52
N HIS A 31 -23.41 13.94 12.39
CA HIS A 31 -22.51 15.00 12.00
C HIS A 31 -21.21 14.44 11.40
N ILE A 32 -20.58 15.21 10.52
CA ILE A 32 -19.28 14.88 9.97
C ILE A 32 -18.21 15.30 10.98
N LEU A 33 -17.37 14.35 11.40
CA LEU A 33 -16.19 14.64 12.19
C LEU A 33 -15.06 15.14 11.28
N ILE A 34 -14.69 16.41 11.44
CA ILE A 34 -13.59 17.01 10.70
C ILE A 34 -12.36 17.04 11.61
N LYS A 35 -11.30 16.34 11.22
CA LYS A 35 -10.00 16.45 11.89
C LYS A 35 -9.38 17.80 11.55
N ARG A 36 -9.17 18.63 12.56
CA ARG A 36 -8.41 19.89 12.42
C ARG A 36 -6.95 19.64 12.76
N ASN A 37 -6.04 20.12 11.90
CA ASN A 37 -4.62 20.14 12.20
C ASN A 37 -4.33 21.40 13.02
N GLN A 38 -4.07 21.25 14.32
CA GLN A 38 -3.64 22.36 15.18
C GLN A 38 -2.10 22.44 15.31
N ASP A 39 -1.42 21.36 14.95
CA ASP A 39 0.03 21.19 15.19
C ASP A 39 0.92 21.89 14.14
N GLY A 40 0.34 22.65 13.21
CA GLY A 40 1.06 23.26 12.07
C GLY A 40 1.65 22.27 11.07
N ALA A 41 1.50 20.97 11.29
CA ALA A 41 2.10 19.93 10.48
C ALA A 41 1.41 19.81 9.11
N GLY A 42 2.22 19.66 8.05
CA GLY A 42 1.75 19.56 6.68
C GLY A 42 0.81 18.36 6.45
N LEU A 43 -0.04 18.45 5.43
CA LEU A 43 -0.89 17.33 5.01
C LEU A 43 -0.02 16.11 4.69
N GLY A 44 -0.30 14.97 5.34
CA GLY A 44 0.45 13.72 5.13
C GLY A 44 1.60 13.46 6.13
N SER A 45 1.91 14.40 7.02
CA SER A 45 2.94 14.26 8.06
C SER A 45 2.55 13.35 9.24
N LYS A 46 1.90 12.21 8.97
CA LYS A 46 1.59 11.26 10.03
C LYS A 46 2.88 10.83 10.73
N LYS A 47 2.94 10.95 12.06
CA LYS A 47 4.04 10.50 12.94
C LYS A 47 4.21 8.96 12.97
N ASP A 48 3.60 8.26 12.02
CA ASP A 48 3.58 6.79 11.93
C ASP A 48 4.77 6.21 11.14
N HIS A 49 5.78 7.02 10.77
CA HIS A 49 7.04 6.48 10.25
C HIS A 49 7.70 5.46 11.20
N LYS A 50 7.38 5.52 12.50
CA LYS A 50 7.80 4.50 13.49
C LYS A 50 7.11 3.14 13.28
N GLN A 51 5.92 3.09 12.68
CA GLN A 51 5.25 1.84 12.30
C GLN A 51 5.86 1.26 11.00
N GLU A 52 6.43 2.09 10.14
CA GLU A 52 7.07 1.66 8.88
C GLU A 52 8.41 0.96 9.11
N ALA A 53 9.07 1.20 10.24
CA ALA A 53 10.35 0.60 10.60
C ALA A 53 10.22 -0.71 11.41
N TRP A 54 9.16 -1.49 11.18
CA TRP A 54 8.97 -2.79 11.87
C TRP A 54 10.15 -3.76 11.64
N TRP A 55 10.80 -3.67 10.47
CA TRP A 55 11.98 -4.46 10.12
C TRP A 55 13.23 -4.01 10.90
N LEU A 56 13.34 -2.72 11.22
CA LEU A 56 14.48 -2.14 11.93
C LEU A 56 14.48 -2.58 13.39
N ASN A 57 13.29 -2.60 14.00
CA ASN A 57 13.08 -3.19 15.33
C ASN A 57 13.29 -4.72 15.32
N ALA A 58 12.87 -5.42 14.27
CA ALA A 58 13.09 -6.86 14.12
C ALA A 58 14.59 -7.20 13.94
N PHE A 59 15.33 -6.35 13.24
CA PHE A 59 16.76 -6.48 13.02
C PHE A 59 17.56 -6.20 14.29
N ASP A 60 17.22 -5.14 15.04
CA ASP A 60 17.84 -4.85 16.34
C ASP A 60 17.61 -5.98 17.36
N GLN A 61 16.42 -6.59 17.36
CA GLN A 61 16.16 -7.80 18.16
C GLN A 61 17.02 -9.01 17.75
N ALA A 62 17.32 -9.16 16.45
CA ALA A 62 18.19 -10.23 15.97
C ALA A 62 19.64 -10.00 16.41
N LEU A 63 20.12 -8.75 16.40
CA LEU A 63 21.48 -8.39 16.84
C LEU A 63 21.69 -8.64 18.34
N LYS A 64 20.69 -8.30 19.18
CA LYS A 64 20.75 -8.54 20.63
C LYS A 64 20.87 -10.03 21.00
N GLY A 65 20.50 -10.93 20.09
CA GLY A 65 20.58 -12.38 20.28
C GLY A 65 21.91 -13.01 19.84
N ILE A 66 22.85 -12.23 19.32
CA ILE A 66 24.15 -12.75 18.83
C ILE A 66 25.19 -12.53 19.93
N ASP A 67 25.54 -13.60 20.64
CA ASP A 67 26.66 -13.58 21.59
C ASP A 67 27.95 -13.97 20.85
N MET A 68 28.95 -13.08 20.87
CA MET A 68 30.24 -13.28 20.19
C MET A 68 31.36 -13.73 21.14
N LYS A 69 31.07 -13.97 22.43
CA LYS A 69 32.09 -14.27 23.44
C LYS A 69 32.90 -15.55 23.23
N SER A 70 32.50 -16.46 22.34
CA SER A 70 33.12 -17.79 22.21
C SER A 70 33.67 -18.13 20.82
N GLY A 71 33.90 -17.13 19.96
CA GLY A 71 34.44 -17.34 18.60
C GLY A 71 33.54 -18.15 17.66
N THR A 72 32.39 -18.63 18.15
CA THR A 72 31.35 -19.30 17.37
C THR A 72 30.06 -18.51 17.51
N MET A 73 29.52 -18.03 16.40
CA MET A 73 28.29 -17.24 16.36
C MET A 73 27.10 -18.12 16.75
N LYS A 74 26.65 -18.05 18.01
CA LYS A 74 25.44 -18.74 18.50
C LYS A 74 24.34 -17.74 18.75
N GLN A 75 23.27 -17.81 17.95
CA GLN A 75 22.06 -17.02 18.16
C GLN A 75 21.26 -17.64 19.32
N THR A 76 21.15 -16.92 20.45
CA THR A 76 20.50 -17.41 21.69
C THR A 76 18.99 -17.14 21.71
N LEU A 77 18.52 -16.08 21.04
CA LEU A 77 17.11 -15.75 20.95
C LEU A 77 16.43 -16.47 19.78
N LYS A 78 15.68 -17.54 20.11
CA LYS A 78 14.71 -18.19 19.22
C LYS A 78 13.31 -17.59 19.43
N GLY A 79 12.77 -16.86 18.45
CA GLY A 79 11.38 -16.38 18.44
C GLY A 79 11.13 -14.97 17.89
N GLY A 80 12.18 -14.29 17.40
CA GLY A 80 12.09 -12.91 16.88
C GLY A 80 11.21 -12.77 15.62
N ALA A 81 10.76 -11.55 15.32
CA ALA A 81 9.95 -11.28 14.12
C ALA A 81 10.65 -11.69 12.81
N LEU A 82 11.98 -11.60 12.76
CA LEU A 82 12.79 -12.07 11.62
C LEU A 82 12.77 -13.61 11.49
N GLU A 83 12.83 -14.33 12.61
CA GLU A 83 12.77 -15.80 12.60
C GLU A 83 11.39 -16.31 12.18
N LYS A 84 10.32 -15.59 12.49
CA LYS A 84 8.97 -15.92 11.99
C LYS A 84 8.87 -15.81 10.46
N ILE A 85 9.71 -15.00 9.84
CA ILE A 85 9.78 -14.83 8.37
C ILE A 85 10.69 -15.89 7.73
N THR A 86 11.78 -16.25 8.38
CA THR A 86 12.73 -17.27 7.89
C THR A 86 12.31 -18.70 8.25
N ALA A 87 11.45 -18.88 9.25
CA ALA A 87 10.88 -20.16 9.62
C ALA A 87 10.10 -20.76 8.45
N ARG A 88 10.65 -21.86 7.93
CA ARG A 88 10.27 -22.58 6.70
C ARG A 88 8.78 -22.96 6.60
N ASN A 89 8.01 -22.85 7.68
CA ASN A 89 6.61 -23.25 7.76
C ASN A 89 5.58 -22.13 8.06
N VAL A 90 6.01 -20.90 8.41
CA VAL A 90 5.06 -19.83 8.83
C VAL A 90 4.93 -18.72 7.78
N ALA A 91 6.00 -18.45 7.03
CA ALA A 91 6.04 -17.32 6.10
C ALA A 91 5.61 -17.67 4.67
N THR A 92 4.56 -18.47 4.46
CA THR A 92 4.08 -18.80 3.10
C THR A 92 3.76 -17.57 2.23
N LYS A 93 3.56 -16.40 2.86
CA LYS A 93 3.40 -15.10 2.19
C LYS A 93 4.72 -14.50 1.66
N TYR A 94 5.85 -14.75 2.32
CA TYR A 94 7.15 -14.14 2.00
C TYR A 94 8.19 -15.14 1.48
N THR A 95 8.16 -16.39 1.95
CA THR A 95 9.07 -17.47 1.55
C THR A 95 8.28 -18.75 1.18
N GLY A 96 8.70 -19.45 0.12
CA GLY A 96 8.01 -20.61 -0.47
C GLY A 96 7.53 -20.35 -1.91
N ALA A 97 7.07 -21.37 -2.64
CA ALA A 97 6.80 -21.36 -4.09
C ALA A 97 5.80 -20.30 -4.62
N ARG A 98 5.19 -19.49 -3.74
CA ARG A 98 4.31 -18.35 -4.07
C ARG A 98 4.67 -17.07 -3.32
N GLY A 99 5.83 -17.04 -2.65
CA GLY A 99 6.32 -15.92 -1.87
C GLY A 99 6.94 -14.84 -2.75
N LEU A 100 6.92 -13.61 -2.25
CA LEU A 100 7.46 -12.42 -2.94
C LEU A 100 8.89 -12.59 -3.44
N TYR A 101 9.72 -13.39 -2.78
CA TYR A 101 11.13 -13.56 -3.14
C TYR A 101 11.45 -14.74 -4.09
N THR A 102 10.44 -15.37 -4.68
CA THR A 102 10.64 -16.51 -5.61
C THR A 102 11.16 -16.11 -6.99
N SER A 103 10.99 -14.84 -7.38
CA SER A 103 11.44 -14.34 -8.69
C SER A 103 12.86 -13.79 -8.68
N PHE A 104 13.51 -13.69 -7.52
CA PHE A 104 14.91 -13.26 -7.44
C PHE A 104 15.82 -14.48 -7.51
N VAL A 105 16.59 -14.57 -8.60
CA VAL A 105 17.69 -15.53 -8.70
C VAL A 105 18.81 -15.03 -7.78
N ARG A 106 19.32 -15.88 -6.90
CA ARG A 106 20.53 -15.57 -6.14
C ARG A 106 21.69 -15.54 -7.12
N GLY A 107 22.09 -14.34 -7.55
CA GLY A 107 23.28 -14.16 -8.39
C GLY A 107 24.49 -14.80 -7.72
N GLY A 108 25.36 -15.42 -8.52
CA GLY A 108 26.62 -15.97 -8.03
C GLY A 108 27.42 -14.91 -7.27
N ILE A 109 28.15 -15.33 -6.24
CA ILE A 109 29.08 -14.44 -5.55
C ILE A 109 30.18 -14.05 -6.53
N MET A 110 30.37 -12.75 -6.75
CA MET A 110 31.50 -12.26 -7.55
C MET A 110 32.74 -12.38 -6.67
N GLU A 111 33.67 -13.24 -7.05
CA GLU A 111 34.94 -13.43 -6.36
C GLU A 111 35.75 -12.13 -6.54
N GLY A 112 36.03 -11.43 -5.43
CA GLY A 112 36.75 -10.17 -5.48
C GLY A 112 38.20 -10.39 -5.92
N SER A 113 38.70 -9.55 -6.83
CA SER A 113 40.09 -9.53 -7.32
C SER A 113 41.07 -8.96 -6.28
N VAL A 114 41.00 -9.45 -5.04
CA VAL A 114 41.91 -9.06 -3.95
C VAL A 114 43.30 -9.70 -4.11
N ASN A 115 43.48 -10.63 -5.07
CA ASN A 115 44.73 -11.36 -5.28
C ASN A 115 45.41 -11.06 -6.63
N ASP A 116 45.07 -9.97 -7.33
CA ASP A 116 45.72 -9.62 -8.60
C ASP A 116 46.72 -8.47 -8.40
N PRO A 117 48.04 -8.74 -8.26
CA PRO A 117 49.05 -7.71 -7.96
C PRO A 117 49.36 -6.77 -9.15
N ALA A 118 48.66 -6.88 -10.28
CA ALA A 118 48.95 -6.15 -11.51
C ALA A 118 47.99 -4.98 -11.83
N ALA A 119 46.97 -4.72 -11.00
CA ALA A 119 46.00 -3.62 -11.21
C ALA A 119 46.30 -2.39 -10.34
N SER A 120 47.48 -1.79 -10.49
CA SER A 120 47.76 -0.46 -9.93
C SER A 120 47.10 0.62 -10.80
N LEU A 121 45.86 0.98 -10.49
CA LEU A 121 45.24 2.20 -11.02
C LEU A 121 45.61 3.41 -10.12
N PRO A 122 45.88 4.59 -10.71
CA PRO A 122 46.38 5.74 -9.97
C PRO A 122 45.29 6.38 -9.09
N THR A 123 45.61 6.55 -7.81
CA THR A 123 44.84 7.26 -6.80
C THR A 123 44.73 8.76 -7.14
N PRO A 124 43.52 9.36 -7.16
CA PRO A 124 43.39 10.81 -7.08
C PRO A 124 43.47 11.29 -5.62
N PRO A 125 44.07 12.47 -5.36
CA PRO A 125 44.49 12.89 -4.03
C PRO A 125 43.34 13.29 -3.11
N ASP A 126 43.55 13.00 -1.83
CA ASP A 126 42.87 13.56 -0.67
C ASP A 126 42.98 15.09 -0.67
N SER A 127 41.86 15.78 -0.53
CA SER A 127 41.81 17.23 -0.24
C SER A 127 40.50 17.55 0.45
N GLY A 128 40.60 17.65 1.78
CA GLY A 128 39.60 18.30 2.61
C GLY A 128 39.38 19.75 2.16
N ALA A 129 38.14 20.07 1.82
CA ALA A 129 37.66 21.43 1.71
C ALA A 129 36.29 21.50 2.40
N GLY A 130 36.25 22.29 3.47
CA GLY A 130 35.11 22.44 4.36
C GLY A 130 33.87 22.98 3.65
N THR A 131 32.73 22.48 4.10
CA THR A 131 31.38 22.97 3.82
C THR A 131 31.26 24.47 4.13
N PRO A 132 30.95 25.36 3.17
CA PRO A 132 30.52 26.71 3.53
C PRO A 132 29.04 26.68 3.97
N LEU A 133 28.79 27.35 5.10
CA LEU A 133 27.47 27.65 5.65
C LEU A 133 26.51 28.25 4.60
N PRO A 134 25.19 27.96 4.66
CA PRO A 134 24.19 28.70 3.90
C PRO A 134 24.02 30.10 4.49
N THR A 135 24.40 31.12 3.72
CA THR A 135 24.06 32.52 3.96
C THR A 135 22.60 32.77 3.53
N GLU A 136 21.79 33.27 4.46
CA GLU A 136 20.48 33.89 4.24
C GLU A 136 20.49 34.86 3.04
N PRO A 137 19.47 34.84 2.18
CA PRO A 137 19.09 36.04 1.45
C PRO A 137 17.72 36.53 1.92
N ASP A 138 17.79 37.44 2.87
CA ASP A 138 16.77 38.44 3.14
C ASP A 138 16.54 39.25 1.86
N SER A 139 15.47 38.95 1.12
CA SER A 139 15.04 39.80 0.00
C SER A 139 13.52 39.85 -0.11
N LYS A 140 13.00 40.91 0.51
CA LYS A 140 11.72 41.58 0.29
C LYS A 140 11.13 41.26 -1.09
N ILE A 141 10.09 40.43 -1.11
CA ILE A 141 9.23 40.23 -2.27
C ILE A 141 8.43 41.52 -2.49
N LYS A 142 8.95 42.39 -3.34
CA LYS A 142 8.15 43.43 -4.00
C LYS A 142 7.23 42.75 -5.00
N LYS A 143 5.94 42.81 -4.68
CA LYS A 143 4.83 42.63 -5.61
C LYS A 143 4.91 43.75 -6.66
N ASP A 144 4.41 43.44 -7.86
CA ASP A 144 4.22 44.32 -9.01
C ASP A 144 5.38 44.44 -10.01
N GLY A 145 5.31 43.57 -11.01
CA GLY A 145 5.97 43.72 -12.30
C GLY A 145 5.13 43.04 -13.36
N LYS A 146 4.15 43.74 -13.91
CA LYS A 146 3.41 43.34 -15.12
C LYS A 146 4.40 43.34 -16.28
N ARG A 147 5.14 42.24 -16.43
CA ARG A 147 5.98 41.96 -17.59
C ARG A 147 5.03 41.75 -18.77
N GLU A 148 5.09 42.63 -19.76
CA GLU A 148 4.34 42.48 -21.01
C GLU A 148 4.90 41.25 -21.75
N GLU A 149 4.28 40.09 -21.53
CA GLU A 149 4.56 38.85 -22.26
C GLU A 149 4.36 39.12 -23.76
N THR A 150 5.37 38.80 -24.58
CA THR A 150 5.25 38.88 -26.03
C THR A 150 4.14 37.94 -26.52
N LYS A 151 3.47 38.29 -27.63
CA LYS A 151 2.31 37.52 -28.15
C LYS A 151 2.61 36.03 -28.39
N GLU A 152 3.87 35.67 -28.62
CA GLU A 152 4.32 34.29 -28.81
C GLU A 152 4.44 33.51 -27.50
N GLU A 153 5.00 34.12 -26.45
CA GLU A 153 5.10 33.51 -25.12
C GLU A 153 3.71 33.20 -24.54
N ARG A 154 2.74 34.10 -24.77
CA ARG A 154 1.34 33.91 -24.38
C ARG A 154 0.66 32.76 -25.11
N LYS A 155 1.03 32.47 -26.37
CA LYS A 155 0.50 31.34 -27.15
C LYS A 155 1.11 30.01 -26.68
N ALA A 156 2.44 29.96 -26.51
CA ALA A 156 3.14 28.77 -26.00
C ALA A 156 2.63 28.35 -24.60
N ARG A 157 2.39 29.31 -23.70
CA ARG A 157 1.82 29.06 -22.38
C ARG A 157 0.40 28.49 -22.43
N ARG A 158 -0.42 28.94 -23.40
CA ARG A 158 -1.79 28.42 -23.59
C ARG A 158 -1.80 27.00 -24.14
N GLU A 159 -0.89 26.68 -25.05
CA GLU A 159 -0.75 25.33 -25.62
C GLU A 159 -0.22 24.34 -24.59
N ALA A 160 0.82 24.71 -23.83
CA ALA A 160 1.31 23.89 -22.72
C ALA A 160 0.23 23.62 -21.66
N LYS A 161 -0.59 24.64 -21.35
CA LYS A 161 -1.72 24.48 -20.41
C LYS A 161 -2.83 23.57 -20.97
N ARG A 162 -3.06 23.59 -22.29
CA ARG A 162 -4.01 22.68 -22.96
C ARG A 162 -3.52 21.24 -22.98
N LEU A 163 -2.24 21.01 -23.32
CA LEU A 163 -1.62 19.68 -23.31
C LEU A 163 -1.66 19.05 -21.91
N LYS A 164 -1.27 19.82 -20.88
CA LYS A 164 -1.31 19.36 -19.48
C LYS A 164 -2.73 19.06 -18.99
N LYS A 165 -3.74 19.79 -19.49
CA LYS A 165 -5.14 19.52 -19.16
C LYS A 165 -5.64 18.25 -19.85
N ALA A 166 -5.31 18.04 -21.12
CA ALA A 166 -5.66 16.85 -21.87
C ALA A 166 -5.02 15.58 -21.27
N GLU A 167 -3.75 15.64 -20.89
CA GLU A 167 -3.04 14.54 -20.23
C GLU A 167 -3.69 14.18 -18.88
N LYS A 168 -4.05 15.18 -18.09
CA LYS A 168 -4.74 14.97 -16.80
C LYS A 168 -6.13 14.37 -16.97
N GLU A 169 -6.86 14.74 -18.02
CA GLU A 169 -8.16 14.15 -18.35
C GLU A 169 -8.01 12.70 -18.83
N ALA A 170 -7.05 12.40 -19.69
CA ALA A 170 -6.74 11.04 -20.13
C ALA A 170 -6.36 10.12 -18.95
N LEU A 171 -5.54 10.61 -18.01
CA LEU A 171 -5.18 9.87 -16.81
C LEU A 171 -6.42 9.56 -15.94
N ARG A 172 -7.29 10.56 -15.74
CA ARG A 172 -8.54 10.40 -14.97
C ARG A 172 -9.49 9.42 -15.63
N GLU A 173 -9.61 9.44 -16.95
CA GLU A 173 -10.44 8.50 -17.69
C GLU A 173 -9.90 7.07 -17.59
N ALA A 174 -8.58 6.88 -17.73
CA ALA A 174 -7.94 5.59 -17.55
C ALA A 174 -8.17 5.02 -16.14
N GLN A 175 -8.07 5.85 -15.10
CA GLN A 175 -8.37 5.45 -13.72
C GLN A 175 -9.84 5.07 -13.53
N ARG A 176 -10.79 5.83 -14.11
CA ARG A 176 -12.22 5.49 -14.06
C ARG A 176 -12.51 4.16 -14.73
N ARG A 177 -11.98 3.92 -15.93
CA ARG A 177 -12.12 2.65 -16.65
C ARG A 177 -11.49 1.48 -15.89
N ALA A 178 -10.38 1.70 -15.19
CA ALA A 178 -9.76 0.69 -14.34
C ALA A 178 -10.64 0.36 -13.11
N ALA A 179 -11.19 1.38 -12.44
CA ALA A 179 -12.10 1.20 -11.30
C ALA A 179 -13.38 0.46 -11.69
N GLU A 180 -13.99 0.80 -12.83
CA GLU A 180 -15.19 0.13 -13.34
C GLU A 180 -14.94 -1.36 -13.63
N LYS A 181 -13.79 -1.70 -14.23
CA LYS A 181 -13.39 -3.11 -14.45
C LYS A 181 -13.24 -3.88 -13.13
N VAL A 182 -12.74 -3.23 -12.09
CA VAL A 182 -12.61 -3.85 -10.75
C VAL A 182 -13.98 -4.07 -10.12
N GLU A 183 -14.87 -3.08 -10.16
CA GLU A 183 -16.23 -3.21 -9.63
C GLU A 183 -17.04 -4.27 -10.38
N LYS A 184 -16.96 -4.33 -11.72
CA LYS A 184 -17.61 -5.39 -12.50
C LYS A 184 -17.10 -6.79 -12.14
N LYS A 185 -15.80 -6.93 -11.85
CA LYS A 185 -15.22 -8.21 -11.37
C LYS A 185 -15.70 -8.56 -9.97
N LYS A 186 -15.82 -7.59 -9.06
CA LYS A 186 -16.36 -7.79 -7.71
C LYS A 186 -17.82 -8.21 -7.75
N ALA A 187 -18.66 -7.50 -8.52
CA ALA A 187 -20.08 -7.82 -8.70
C ALA A 187 -20.27 -9.25 -9.24
N LYS A 188 -19.54 -9.64 -10.30
CA LYS A 188 -19.59 -11.01 -10.84
C LYS A 188 -19.14 -12.07 -9.84
N LYS A 189 -18.18 -11.75 -8.97
CA LYS A 189 -17.73 -12.66 -7.91
C LYS A 189 -18.78 -12.81 -6.80
N ALA A 190 -19.41 -11.71 -6.39
CA ALA A 190 -20.47 -11.69 -5.40
C ALA A 190 -21.71 -12.47 -5.89
N GLU A 191 -22.14 -12.25 -7.13
CA GLU A 191 -23.23 -13.00 -7.77
C GLU A 191 -22.95 -14.51 -7.79
N ARG A 192 -21.74 -14.91 -8.20
CA ARG A 192 -21.32 -16.32 -8.20
C ARG A 192 -21.26 -16.92 -6.80
N GLN A 193 -20.95 -16.13 -5.77
CA GLN A 193 -20.98 -16.58 -4.38
C GLN A 193 -22.42 -16.75 -3.88
N ALA A 194 -23.28 -15.76 -4.12
CA ALA A 194 -24.69 -15.82 -3.78
C ALA A 194 -25.39 -17.01 -4.46
N ALA A 195 -25.14 -17.25 -5.74
CA ALA A 195 -25.67 -18.42 -6.45
C ALA A 195 -25.20 -19.75 -5.83
N LYS A 196 -23.93 -19.84 -5.42
CA LYS A 196 -23.39 -21.02 -4.72
C LYS A 196 -23.99 -21.21 -3.34
N GLU A 197 -24.32 -20.14 -2.63
CA GLU A 197 -24.95 -20.21 -1.31
C GLU A 197 -26.42 -20.61 -1.42
N LYS A 198 -27.17 -20.06 -2.38
CA LYS A 198 -28.53 -20.50 -2.69
C LYS A 198 -28.59 -21.99 -3.04
N LEU A 199 -27.67 -22.47 -3.87
CA LEU A 199 -27.54 -23.90 -4.19
C LEU A 199 -27.21 -24.76 -2.96
N LYS A 200 -26.42 -24.26 -2.01
CA LYS A 200 -26.10 -24.99 -0.77
C LYS A 200 -27.23 -24.95 0.25
N ALA A 201 -28.05 -23.91 0.24
CA ALA A 201 -29.16 -23.73 1.17
C ALA A 201 -30.34 -24.66 0.85
N GLY A 202 -30.53 -25.00 -0.44
CA GLY A 202 -31.52 -26.01 -0.87
C GLY A 202 -30.98 -27.45 -0.95
N GLU A 203 -29.69 -27.68 -0.69
CA GLU A 203 -29.03 -29.00 -0.85
C GLU A 203 -29.40 -29.91 0.33
N THR A 204 -29.99 -31.07 0.03
CA THR A 204 -30.33 -32.07 1.06
C THR A 204 -29.07 -32.71 1.66
N LYS A 205 -29.19 -33.32 2.85
CA LYS A 205 -28.04 -33.90 3.58
C LYS A 205 -27.33 -35.01 2.78
N GLU A 206 -28.06 -35.72 1.91
CA GLU A 206 -27.54 -36.77 1.04
C GLU A 206 -26.77 -36.21 -0.16
N GLU A 207 -27.30 -35.20 -0.85
CA GLU A 207 -26.60 -34.50 -1.93
C GLU A 207 -25.28 -33.87 -1.45
N ARG A 208 -25.28 -33.31 -0.25
CA ARG A 208 -24.08 -32.76 0.39
C ARG A 208 -23.00 -33.82 0.63
N ARG A 209 -23.38 -35.07 0.95
CA ARG A 209 -22.45 -36.20 1.12
C ARG A 209 -21.92 -36.65 -0.24
N ALA A 210 -22.78 -36.86 -1.23
CA ALA A 210 -22.40 -37.25 -2.59
C ALA A 210 -21.40 -36.26 -3.22
N ARG A 211 -21.63 -34.96 -3.05
CA ARG A 211 -20.72 -33.90 -3.52
C ARG A 211 -19.36 -33.92 -2.83
N ARG A 212 -19.31 -34.25 -1.54
CA ARG A 212 -18.05 -34.36 -0.78
C ARG A 212 -17.23 -35.55 -1.26
N ASP A 213 -17.88 -36.66 -1.52
CA ASP A 213 -17.22 -37.89 -1.97
C ASP A 213 -16.77 -37.79 -3.43
N ALA A 214 -17.57 -37.18 -4.32
CA ALA A 214 -17.13 -36.84 -5.68
C ALA A 214 -15.90 -35.90 -5.67
N ARG A 215 -15.84 -34.93 -4.73
CA ARG A 215 -14.68 -34.06 -4.57
C ARG A 215 -13.44 -34.80 -4.06
N ARG A 216 -13.60 -35.82 -3.22
CA ARG A 216 -12.50 -36.68 -2.74
C ARG A 216 -11.96 -37.54 -3.88
N LYS A 217 -12.84 -38.24 -4.60
CA LYS A 217 -12.48 -39.07 -5.78
C LYS A 217 -11.69 -38.26 -6.83
N ARG A 218 -12.18 -37.07 -7.20
CA ARG A 218 -11.48 -36.18 -8.16
C ARG A 218 -10.10 -35.72 -7.67
N LYS A 219 -9.91 -35.52 -6.36
CA LYS A 219 -8.61 -35.14 -5.80
C LYS A 219 -7.64 -36.31 -5.79
N GLU A 220 -8.13 -37.51 -5.50
CA GLU A 220 -7.34 -38.73 -5.51
C GLU A 220 -6.92 -39.12 -6.93
N GLU A 221 -7.81 -39.01 -7.92
CA GLU A 221 -7.48 -39.16 -9.33
C GLU A 221 -6.41 -38.16 -9.76
N LYS A 222 -6.55 -36.87 -9.41
CA LYS A 222 -5.51 -35.88 -9.70
C LYS A 222 -4.17 -36.22 -9.05
N ARG A 223 -4.18 -36.72 -7.80
CA ARG A 223 -2.97 -37.14 -7.09
C ARG A 223 -2.33 -38.37 -7.73
N ARG A 224 -3.14 -39.34 -8.17
CA ARG A 224 -2.69 -40.52 -8.91
C ARG A 224 -2.08 -40.13 -10.24
N MET A 225 -2.77 -39.30 -11.03
CA MET A 225 -2.26 -38.80 -12.31
C MET A 225 -1.01 -37.94 -12.18
N SER A 226 -0.84 -37.21 -11.08
CA SER A 226 0.40 -36.45 -10.81
C SER A 226 1.53 -37.29 -10.21
N ALA A 227 1.25 -38.50 -9.74
CA ALA A 227 2.25 -39.41 -9.18
C ALA A 227 2.75 -40.45 -10.22
N VAL A 228 2.01 -40.62 -11.31
CA VAL A 228 2.36 -41.49 -12.45
C VAL A 228 3.17 -40.73 -13.52
N LYS A 229 3.32 -39.42 -13.38
CA LYS A 229 4.10 -38.55 -14.27
C LYS A 229 5.36 -38.07 -13.57
#